data_AF-A0A960SH10-F1
#
_entry.id   AF-A0A960SH10-F1
#
_cell.length_a   1.000
_cell.length_b   1.000
_cell.length_c   1.000
_cell.angle_alpha   90.00
_cell.angle_beta   90.00
_cell.angle_gamma   90.00
#
_symmetry.space_group_name_H-M   'P 1'
#
loop_
_entity.id
_entity.type
_entity.pdbx_description
1 polymer ?
#
loop_
_entity_poly.entity_id
_entity_poly.type
_entity_poly.pdbx_seq_one_letter_code
_entity_poly.pdbx_strand_id
1 'polypeptide(L)'
;FAFYGPMGFDIGAFIGNLFMSYFSQDYWQKKAGREPYAYRKWILDTIESTWKQFEKKFEALWAKHHLEKDPLYFDFPNGEIFARIQRKRFLERVFSDTLGFAACKMMRRIFGLAKVADIADIKDLKERARIERMTLQLGKFLITHRTKLKSIEEAIHEAKTLSPLH
;
A
#
# COMPACT_ATOMS: atom_id res chain seq x y z
N PHE A 1 14.30 13.88 4.29
CA PHE A 1 12.84 14.01 4.12
C PHE A 1 12.05 13.84 5.43
N ALA A 2 12.69 13.70 6.60
CA ALA A 2 11.96 13.55 7.87
C ALA A 2 11.42 14.90 8.35
N PHE A 3 10.13 14.95 8.66
CA PHE A 3 9.43 16.06 9.31
C PHE A 3 8.09 15.53 9.88
N TYR A 4 7.36 16.36 10.62
CA TYR A 4 6.02 16.01 11.10
C TYR A 4 5.01 16.04 9.96
N GLY A 5 4.67 14.86 9.45
CA GLY A 5 3.76 14.68 8.32
C GLY A 5 2.76 13.54 8.55
N PRO A 6 1.88 13.30 7.56
CA PRO A 6 0.88 12.24 7.65
C PRO A 6 1.54 10.85 7.61
N MET A 7 1.26 10.01 8.61
CA MET A 7 1.88 8.67 8.73
C MET A 7 1.64 7.77 7.51
N GLY A 8 0.48 7.90 6.86
CA GLY A 8 0.15 7.16 5.64
C GLY A 8 1.12 7.43 4.48
N PHE A 9 1.93 8.50 4.53
CA PHE A 9 2.92 8.79 3.48
C PHE A 9 4.01 7.73 3.41
N ASP A 10 4.52 7.27 4.55
CA ASP A 10 5.61 6.29 4.59
C ASP A 10 5.11 4.89 4.20
N ILE A 11 3.96 4.50 4.76
CA ILE A 11 3.31 3.22 4.44
C ILE A 11 2.93 3.19 2.95
N GLY A 12 2.35 4.28 2.45
CA GLY A 12 1.96 4.41 1.05
C GLY A 12 3.17 4.41 0.12
N ALA A 13 4.27 5.07 0.50
CA ALA A 13 5.51 5.02 -0.26
C ALA A 13 6.06 3.59 -0.35
N PHE A 14 6.05 2.83 0.76
CA PHE A 14 6.50 1.44 0.77
C PHE A 14 5.61 0.54 -0.11
N ILE A 15 4.30 0.52 0.15
CA ILE A 15 3.33 -0.30 -0.60
C ILE A 15 3.32 0.07 -2.09
N GLY A 16 3.37 1.36 -2.44
CA GLY A 16 3.39 1.81 -3.82
C GLY A 16 4.61 1.29 -4.60
N ASN A 17 5.79 1.21 -3.97
CA ASN A 17 6.96 0.61 -4.61
C ASN A 17 6.81 -0.90 -4.79
N LEU A 18 6.18 -1.61 -3.85
CA LEU A 18 5.90 -3.04 -4.00
C LEU A 18 4.94 -3.30 -5.16
N PHE A 19 3.89 -2.48 -5.35
CA PHE A 19 3.01 -2.62 -6.51
C PHE A 19 3.74 -2.37 -7.85
N MET A 20 4.62 -1.36 -7.91
CA MET A 20 5.44 -1.14 -9.11
C MET A 20 6.37 -2.33 -9.39
N SER A 21 6.96 -2.92 -8.34
CA SER A 21 7.78 -4.12 -8.47
C SER A 21 6.94 -5.32 -8.91
N TYR A 22 5.74 -5.52 -8.37
CA TYR A 22 4.83 -6.58 -8.81
C TYR A 22 4.55 -6.53 -10.32
N PHE A 23 4.31 -5.33 -10.86
CA PHE A 23 4.10 -5.15 -12.30
C PHE A 23 5.38 -5.39 -13.12
N SER A 24 6.53 -4.90 -12.66
CA SER A 24 7.79 -5.04 -13.40
C SER A 24 8.34 -6.46 -13.41
N GLN A 25 8.07 -7.24 -12.37
CA GLN A 25 8.65 -8.57 -12.20
C GLN A 25 8.11 -9.60 -13.19
N ASP A 26 6.97 -9.34 -13.84
CA ASP A 26 6.54 -10.14 -14.99
C ASP A 26 7.59 -10.12 -16.12
N TYR A 27 8.16 -8.95 -16.40
CA TYR A 27 9.23 -8.78 -17.39
C TYR A 27 10.58 -9.29 -16.87
N TRP A 28 10.99 -8.88 -15.67
CA TRP A 28 12.34 -9.17 -15.17
C TRP A 28 12.59 -10.65 -14.89
N GLN A 29 11.58 -11.39 -14.41
CA GLN A 29 11.72 -12.83 -14.20
C GLN A 29 11.83 -13.56 -15.55
N LYS A 30 10.95 -13.27 -16.51
CA LYS A 30 11.01 -13.85 -17.87
C LYS A 30 12.33 -13.54 -18.57
N LYS A 31 12.81 -12.30 -18.49
CA LYS A 31 14.11 -11.89 -19.05
C LYS A 31 15.29 -12.67 -18.45
N ALA A 32 15.19 -13.06 -17.18
CA ALA A 32 16.18 -13.88 -16.49
C ALA A 32 15.97 -15.39 -16.71
N GLY A 33 15.05 -15.81 -17.59
CA GLY A 33 14.74 -17.23 -17.82
C GLY A 33 14.02 -17.91 -16.64
N ARG A 34 13.37 -17.13 -15.77
CA ARG A 34 12.67 -17.61 -14.57
C ARG A 34 11.16 -17.51 -14.73
N GLU A 35 10.47 -18.43 -14.05
CA GLU A 35 9.03 -18.42 -13.88
C GLU A 35 8.62 -17.21 -12.99
N PRO A 36 7.74 -16.30 -13.46
CA PRO A 36 7.41 -15.06 -12.75
C PRO A 36 6.45 -15.20 -11.54
N TYR A 37 5.61 -16.24 -11.49
CA TYR A 37 4.51 -16.40 -10.54
C TYR A 37 5.00 -16.34 -9.10
N ALA A 38 5.98 -17.17 -8.73
CA ALA A 38 6.36 -17.32 -7.32
C ALA A 38 6.82 -16.00 -6.69
N TYR A 39 7.65 -15.23 -7.40
CA TYR A 39 8.18 -13.97 -6.90
C TYR A 39 7.10 -12.86 -6.89
N ARG A 40 6.26 -12.80 -7.93
CA ARG A 40 5.15 -11.84 -7.99
C ARG A 40 4.11 -12.12 -6.90
N LYS A 41 3.81 -13.40 -6.63
CA LYS A 41 2.95 -13.80 -5.52
C LYS A 41 3.51 -13.35 -4.18
N TRP A 42 4.80 -13.61 -3.94
CA TRP A 42 5.48 -13.20 -2.73
C TRP A 42 5.41 -11.69 -2.50
N ILE A 43 5.52 -10.86 -3.55
CA ILE A 43 5.35 -9.40 -3.43
C ILE A 43 3.94 -9.05 -2.96
N LEU A 44 2.90 -9.66 -3.54
CA LEU A 44 1.51 -9.41 -3.14
C LEU A 44 1.24 -9.86 -1.70
N ASP A 45 1.72 -11.05 -1.32
CA ASP A 45 1.61 -11.56 0.05
C ASP A 45 2.34 -10.61 1.04
N THR A 46 3.45 -10.02 0.61
CA THR A 46 4.21 -9.04 1.41
C THR A 46 3.43 -7.74 1.59
N ILE A 47 2.76 -7.24 0.56
CA ILE A 47 1.88 -6.06 0.67
C ILE A 47 0.77 -6.32 1.70
N GLU A 48 0.08 -7.45 1.56
CA GLU A 48 -1.02 -7.83 2.46
C GLU A 48 -0.54 -7.97 3.91
N SER A 49 0.53 -8.74 4.12
CA SER A 49 1.10 -8.99 5.44
C SER A 49 1.62 -7.72 6.09
N THR A 50 2.22 -6.80 5.32
CA THR A 50 2.71 -5.53 5.84
C THR A 50 1.58 -4.69 6.42
N TRP A 51 0.48 -4.53 5.66
CA TRP A 51 -0.67 -3.75 6.13
C TRP A 51 -1.33 -4.38 7.37
N LYS A 52 -1.61 -5.69 7.32
CA LYS A 52 -2.24 -6.41 8.44
C LYS A 52 -1.40 -6.38 9.71
N GLN A 53 -0.08 -6.56 9.58
CA GLN A 53 0.81 -6.49 10.73
C GLN A 53 0.96 -5.05 11.27
N PHE A 54 0.97 -4.05 10.40
CA PHE A 54 0.96 -2.65 10.81
C PHE A 54 -0.29 -2.35 11.65
N GLU A 55 -1.48 -2.66 11.13
CA GLU A 55 -2.76 -2.43 11.81
C GLU A 55 -2.78 -3.11 13.19
N LYS A 56 -2.47 -4.42 13.23
CA LYS A 56 -2.43 -5.21 14.46
C LYS A 56 -1.46 -4.65 15.50
N LYS A 57 -0.23 -4.32 15.09
CA LYS A 57 0.81 -3.82 16.01
C LYS A 57 0.49 -2.41 16.48
N PHE A 58 -0.01 -1.55 15.60
CA PHE A 58 -0.39 -0.17 15.95
C PHE A 58 -1.55 -0.16 16.95
N GLU A 59 -2.58 -0.97 16.73
CA GLU A 59 -3.69 -1.11 17.67
C GLU A 59 -3.20 -1.63 19.04
N ALA A 60 -2.38 -2.68 19.05
CA ALA A 60 -1.84 -3.25 20.28
C ALA A 60 -0.99 -2.24 21.07
N LEU A 61 -0.15 -1.46 20.40
CA LEU A 61 0.65 -0.41 21.02
C LEU A 61 -0.22 0.70 21.59
N TRP A 62 -1.26 1.14 20.85
CA TRP A 62 -2.20 2.15 21.35
C TRP A 62 -2.96 1.64 22.57
N ALA A 63 -3.55 0.44 22.50
CA ALA A 63 -4.30 -0.14 23.61
C ALA A 63 -3.41 -0.30 24.86
N LYS A 64 -2.19 -0.81 24.71
CA LYS A 64 -1.22 -0.90 25.80
C LYS A 64 -0.92 0.47 26.43
N HIS A 65 -0.63 1.47 25.60
CA HIS A 65 -0.31 2.81 26.08
C HIS A 65 -1.50 3.47 26.81
N HIS A 66 -2.71 3.22 26.33
CA HIS A 66 -3.92 3.68 26.99
C HIS A 66 -4.08 3.08 28.39
N LEU A 67 -3.89 1.76 28.54
CA LEU A 67 -3.96 1.09 29.84
C LEU A 67 -2.89 1.57 30.82
N GLU A 68 -1.67 1.85 30.33
CA GLU A 68 -0.55 2.29 31.18
C GLU A 68 -0.65 3.74 31.66
N LYS A 69 -1.41 4.59 30.94
CA LYS A 69 -1.48 6.03 31.21
C LYS A 69 -2.78 6.48 31.88
N ASP A 70 -3.76 5.57 32.00
CA ASP A 70 -5.09 5.83 32.56
C ASP A 70 -5.69 7.17 32.10
N PRO A 71 -5.86 7.38 30.78
CA PRO A 71 -6.28 8.66 30.26
C PRO A 71 -7.75 8.95 30.60
N LEU A 72 -7.99 10.05 31.32
CA LEU A 72 -9.32 10.58 31.70
C LEU A 72 -10.31 10.73 30.53
N TYR A 73 -9.85 10.77 29.27
CA TYR A 73 -10.68 10.97 28.09
C TYR A 73 -11.72 9.86 27.84
N PHE A 74 -11.56 8.68 28.44
CA PHE A 74 -12.49 7.55 28.31
C PHE A 74 -13.01 7.01 29.65
N ASP A 75 -12.85 7.78 30.73
CA ASP A 75 -13.31 7.41 32.08
C ASP A 75 -14.82 7.71 32.24
N PHE A 76 -15.66 6.87 31.65
CA PHE A 76 -17.12 6.91 31.75
C PHE A 76 -17.74 5.55 31.38
N PRO A 77 -19.02 5.28 31.71
CA PRO A 77 -19.67 4.02 31.34
C PRO A 77 -19.57 3.72 29.84
N ASN A 78 -19.07 2.52 29.49
CA ASN A 78 -18.77 2.08 28.12
C ASN A 78 -17.59 2.77 27.42
N GLY A 79 -16.75 3.53 28.12
CA GLY A 79 -15.61 4.26 27.55
C GLY A 79 -14.65 3.41 26.71
N GLU A 80 -14.34 2.18 27.13
CA GLU A 80 -13.47 1.27 26.36
C GLU A 80 -14.08 0.88 25.00
N ILE A 81 -15.41 0.76 24.91
CA ILE A 81 -16.10 0.50 23.64
C ILE A 81 -15.88 1.69 22.68
N PHE A 82 -16.03 2.91 23.18
CA PHE A 82 -15.78 4.13 22.41
C PHE A 82 -14.30 4.27 22.02
N ALA A 83 -13.37 3.94 22.91
CA ALA A 83 -11.93 3.95 22.65
C ALA A 83 -11.59 3.00 21.48
N ARG A 84 -12.12 1.78 21.49
CA ARG A 84 -11.94 0.80 20.41
C ARG A 84 -12.51 1.31 19.07
N ILE A 85 -13.72 1.89 19.08
CA ILE A 85 -14.33 2.46 17.86
C ILE A 85 -13.46 3.60 17.31
N GLN A 86 -12.93 4.45 18.19
CA GLN A 86 -12.08 5.56 17.78
C GLN A 86 -10.74 5.10 17.19
N ARG A 87 -10.09 4.09 17.79
CA ARG A 87 -8.87 3.46 17.25
C ARG A 87 -9.13 2.88 15.85
N LYS A 88 -10.25 2.16 15.68
CA LYS A 88 -10.66 1.62 14.37
C LYS A 88 -10.86 2.72 13.32
N ARG A 89 -11.64 3.77 13.64
CA ARG A 89 -11.86 4.92 12.73
C ARG A 89 -10.57 5.67 12.39
N PHE A 90 -9.62 5.71 13.31
CA PHE A 90 -8.30 6.28 13.02
C PHE A 90 -7.54 5.42 12.01
N LEU A 91 -7.46 4.11 12.22
CA LEU A 91 -6.79 3.19 11.31
C LEU A 91 -7.44 3.16 9.92
N GLU A 92 -8.76 3.25 9.82
CA GLU A 92 -9.48 3.41 8.54
C GLU A 92 -9.06 4.68 7.78
N ARG A 93 -8.82 5.79 8.48
CA ARG A 93 -8.30 7.03 7.86
C ARG A 93 -6.85 6.86 7.41
N VAL A 94 -6.01 6.27 8.25
CA VAL A 94 -4.60 5.96 7.90
C VAL A 94 -4.53 5.04 6.67
N PHE A 95 -5.45 4.08 6.55
CA PHE A 95 -5.56 3.20 5.40
C PHE A 95 -5.86 3.99 4.12
N SER A 96 -6.91 4.82 4.15
CA SER A 96 -7.28 5.69 3.03
C SER A 96 -6.11 6.59 2.60
N ASP A 97 -5.41 7.22 3.56
CA ASP A 97 -4.24 8.04 3.29
C ASP A 97 -3.09 7.23 2.68
N THR A 98 -2.84 6.03 3.21
CA THR A 98 -1.84 5.08 2.69
C THR A 98 -2.07 4.78 1.22
N LEU A 99 -3.31 4.45 0.84
CA LEU A 99 -3.68 4.19 -0.55
C LEU A 99 -3.53 5.43 -1.44
N GLY A 100 -3.92 6.60 -0.94
CA GLY A 100 -3.76 7.86 -1.65
C GLY A 100 -2.29 8.22 -1.91
N PHE A 101 -1.43 8.07 -0.90
CA PHE A 101 0.00 8.33 -1.05
C PHE A 101 0.69 7.26 -1.91
N ALA A 102 0.29 5.98 -1.82
CA ALA A 102 0.76 4.95 -2.74
C ALA A 102 0.47 5.32 -4.20
N ALA A 103 -0.76 5.72 -4.49
CA ALA A 103 -1.16 6.19 -5.81
C ALA A 103 -0.30 7.36 -6.32
N CYS A 104 -0.18 8.43 -5.51
CA CYS A 104 0.64 9.59 -5.86
C CYS A 104 2.10 9.22 -6.10
N LYS A 105 2.66 8.33 -5.29
CA LYS A 105 4.04 7.83 -5.42
C LYS A 105 4.22 7.03 -6.70
N MET A 106 3.29 6.14 -7.02
CA MET A 106 3.31 5.36 -8.27
C MET A 106 3.23 6.29 -9.49
N MET A 107 2.22 7.16 -9.55
CA MET A 107 1.99 8.05 -10.70
C MET A 107 3.16 9.01 -10.92
N ARG A 108 3.73 9.58 -9.83
CA ARG A 108 4.89 10.48 -9.97
C ARG A 108 6.16 9.76 -10.44
N ARG A 109 6.31 8.44 -10.21
CA ARG A 109 7.46 7.68 -10.73
C ARG A 109 7.34 7.43 -12.22
N ILE A 110 6.13 7.43 -12.77
CA ILE A 110 5.90 7.27 -14.20
C ILE A 110 6.02 8.60 -14.95
N PHE A 111 5.37 9.68 -14.48
CA PHE A 111 5.39 10.97 -15.18
C PHE A 111 6.46 11.95 -14.70
N GLY A 112 6.89 11.85 -13.44
CA GLY A 112 7.83 12.80 -12.85
C GLY A 112 9.29 12.59 -13.26
N LEU A 113 10.16 13.51 -12.82
CA LEU A 113 11.58 13.53 -13.14
C LEU A 113 12.33 12.30 -12.61
N ALA A 114 12.08 11.94 -11.34
CA ALA A 114 12.77 10.84 -10.67
C ALA A 114 12.02 9.51 -10.87
N LYS A 115 12.47 8.71 -11.85
CA LYS A 115 11.93 7.39 -12.15
C LYS A 115 12.33 6.32 -11.13
N VAL A 116 11.91 5.06 -11.35
CA VAL A 116 12.29 3.87 -10.56
C VAL A 116 12.92 2.84 -11.48
N ALA A 117 14.04 2.23 -11.05
CA ALA A 117 14.83 1.30 -11.87
C ALA A 117 14.02 0.10 -12.36
N ASP A 118 13.13 -0.42 -11.49
CA ASP A 118 12.18 -1.50 -11.81
C ASP A 118 11.46 -1.30 -13.15
N ILE A 119 11.16 -0.06 -13.54
CA ILE A 119 10.44 0.26 -14.76
C ILE A 119 11.35 0.97 -15.78
N ALA A 120 12.14 1.96 -15.32
CA ALA A 120 12.96 2.81 -16.19
C ALA A 120 14.06 2.05 -16.93
N ASP A 121 14.56 0.94 -16.36
CA ASP A 121 15.66 0.17 -16.95
C ASP A 121 15.18 -0.88 -17.98
N ILE A 122 13.87 -1.06 -18.14
CA ILE A 122 13.27 -1.94 -19.16
C ILE A 122 13.55 -1.34 -20.54
N LYS A 123 14.47 -1.91 -21.32
CA LYS A 123 14.90 -1.35 -22.62
C LYS A 123 13.86 -1.50 -23.73
N ASP A 124 13.04 -2.56 -23.66
CA ASP A 124 11.91 -2.72 -24.57
C ASP A 124 10.84 -1.68 -24.24
N LEU A 125 10.64 -0.71 -25.15
CA LEU A 125 9.71 0.40 -24.96
C LEU A 125 8.25 -0.06 -24.93
N LYS A 126 7.89 -1.15 -25.61
CA LYS A 126 6.53 -1.68 -25.59
C LYS A 126 6.23 -2.31 -24.24
N GLU A 127 7.16 -3.10 -23.71
CA GLU A 127 7.02 -3.70 -22.38
C GLU A 127 7.05 -2.65 -21.27
N ARG A 128 7.94 -1.65 -21.39
CA ARG A 128 7.96 -0.52 -20.44
C ARG A 128 6.61 0.20 -20.43
N ALA A 129 6.10 0.59 -21.59
CA ALA A 129 4.83 1.30 -21.70
C ALA A 129 3.64 0.46 -21.17
N ARG A 130 3.67 -0.86 -21.36
CA ARG A 130 2.68 -1.79 -20.78
C ARG A 130 2.68 -1.71 -19.25
N ILE A 131 3.86 -1.78 -18.62
CA ILE A 131 4.01 -1.72 -17.15
C ILE A 131 3.69 -0.33 -16.58
N GLU A 132 4.10 0.73 -17.27
CA GLU A 132 3.75 2.11 -16.93
C GLU A 132 2.23 2.31 -16.95
N ARG A 133 1.53 1.78 -17.95
CA ARG A 133 0.07 1.86 -18.05
C ARG A 133 -0.63 1.16 -16.90
N MET A 134 -0.23 -0.08 -16.56
CA MET A 134 -0.79 -0.81 -15.41
C MET A 134 -0.55 -0.04 -14.10
N THR A 135 0.64 0.52 -13.93
CA THR A 135 0.99 1.35 -12.75
C THR A 135 0.08 2.57 -12.64
N LEU A 136 -0.16 3.27 -13.75
CA LEU A 136 -1.04 4.44 -13.78
C LEU A 136 -2.52 4.08 -13.58
N GLN A 137 -2.97 2.96 -14.13
CA GLN A 137 -4.33 2.47 -13.95
C GLN A 137 -4.60 2.13 -12.48
N LEU A 138 -3.71 1.38 -11.83
CA LEU A 138 -3.82 1.09 -10.40
C LEU A 138 -3.73 2.38 -9.58
N GLY A 139 -2.78 3.27 -9.88
CA GLY A 139 -2.67 4.57 -9.21
C GLY A 139 -3.97 5.38 -9.29
N LYS A 140 -4.57 5.48 -10.48
CA LYS A 140 -5.87 6.15 -10.67
C LYS A 140 -6.99 5.47 -9.87
N PHE A 141 -7.07 4.14 -9.89
CA PHE A 141 -8.05 3.40 -9.11
C PHE A 141 -7.92 3.72 -7.61
N LEU A 142 -6.72 3.56 -7.05
CA LEU A 142 -6.44 3.79 -5.64
C LEU A 142 -6.77 5.22 -5.21
N ILE A 143 -6.32 6.25 -5.94
CA ILE A 143 -6.59 7.63 -5.52
C ILE A 143 -8.09 7.97 -5.53
N THR A 144 -8.84 7.43 -6.50
CA THR A 144 -10.27 7.71 -6.67
C THR A 144 -11.19 6.85 -5.79
N HIS A 145 -10.73 5.68 -5.35
CA HIS A 145 -11.53 4.73 -4.57
C HIS A 145 -11.05 4.55 -3.12
N ARG A 146 -9.94 5.19 -2.69
CA ARG A 146 -9.33 5.02 -1.36
C ARG A 146 -10.28 5.10 -0.17
N THR A 147 -11.35 5.90 -0.24
CA THR A 147 -12.33 6.04 0.85
C THR A 147 -13.41 4.95 0.84
N LYS A 148 -13.54 4.22 -0.27
CA LYS A 148 -14.51 3.12 -0.44
C LYS A 148 -13.89 1.76 -0.13
N LEU A 149 -12.60 1.59 -0.44
CA LEU A 149 -11.86 0.35 -0.20
C LEU A 149 -11.85 0.00 1.28
N LYS A 150 -12.17 -1.25 1.62
CA LYS A 150 -12.27 -1.72 3.01
C LYS A 150 -11.09 -2.58 3.46
N SER A 151 -10.27 -3.02 2.51
CA SER A 151 -9.17 -3.95 2.77
C SER A 151 -8.04 -3.75 1.76
N ILE A 152 -6.81 -4.15 2.12
CA ILE A 152 -5.66 -4.11 1.21
C ILE A 152 -5.83 -5.16 0.10
N GLU A 153 -6.58 -6.22 0.37
CA GLU A 153 -6.93 -7.29 -0.56
C GLU A 153 -7.73 -6.78 -1.75
N GLU A 154 -8.62 -5.80 -1.57
CA GLU A 154 -9.33 -5.16 -2.69
C GLU A 154 -8.37 -4.40 -3.62
N ALA A 155 -7.35 -3.74 -3.08
CA ALA A 155 -6.30 -3.10 -3.88
C ALA A 155 -5.42 -4.14 -4.60
N ILE A 156 -5.09 -5.26 -3.93
CA ILE A 156 -4.36 -6.38 -4.52
C ILE A 156 -5.19 -7.05 -5.62
N HIS A 157 -6.50 -7.17 -5.42
CA HIS A 157 -7.42 -7.73 -6.42
C HIS A 157 -7.40 -6.89 -7.69
N GLU A 158 -7.53 -5.57 -7.58
CA GLU A 158 -7.41 -4.67 -8.74
C GLU A 158 -6.05 -4.82 -9.45
N ALA A 159 -4.95 -4.91 -8.68
CA ALA A 159 -3.63 -5.13 -9.26
C ALA A 159 -3.56 -6.44 -10.06
N LYS A 160 -4.18 -7.52 -9.56
CA LYS A 160 -4.27 -8.82 -10.25
C LYS A 160 -5.15 -8.75 -11.49
N THR A 161 -6.24 -7.97 -11.47
CA THR A 161 -7.08 -7.74 -12.67
C THR A 161 -6.28 -7.06 -13.79
N LEU A 162 -5.42 -6.09 -13.45
CA LEU A 162 -4.56 -5.39 -14.41
C LEU A 162 -3.40 -6.25 -14.91
N SER A 163 -2.84 -7.10 -14.04
CA SER A 163 -1.68 -7.93 -14.35
C SER A 163 -1.85 -9.34 -13.78
N PRO A 164 -2.60 -10.22 -14.45
CA PRO A 164 -2.92 -11.54 -13.91
C PRO A 164 -1.72 -12.33 -13.40
N LEU A 165 -1.96 -13.08 -12.33
CA LEU A 165 -1.02 -14.03 -11.76
C LEU A 165 -1.39 -15.41 -12.32
N HIS A 166 -0.69 -15.84 -13.37
CA HIS A 166 -0.82 -17.16 -13.99
C HIS A 166 0.43 -17.98 -13.71
#